data_AF-A0A1J5M117-F1
#
_entry.id   AF-A0A1J5M117-F1
#
_cell.length_a   1.000
_cell.length_b   1.000
_cell.length_c   1.000
_cell.angle_alpha   90.00
_cell.angle_beta   90.00
_cell.angle_gamma   90.00
#
_symmetry.space_group_name_H-M   'P 1'
#
loop_
_entity.id
_entity.type
_entity.pdbx_description
1 polymer ?
#
loop_
_entity_poly.entity_id
_entity_poly.type
_entity_poly.pdbx_seq_one_letter_code
_entity_poly.pdbx_strand_id
1 'polypeptide(L)'
;KKVNGKKAYDLSRKGIEVELKPKKINISKFEITGFEDNKLSFVIACSKGTYIRSIAHDLGKNLNSGGHLSVLRREQIGDFSLKNSFTVEEWIEKIDNSDVPIIESN
;
A
#
# COMPACT_ATOMS: atom_id res chain seq x y z
N LYS A 1 10.37 -7.30 0.92
CA LYS A 1 11.79 -7.19 1.36
C LYS A 1 12.64 -8.22 0.61
N LYS A 2 13.93 -7.93 0.38
CA LYS A 2 14.91 -8.96 -0.03
C LYS A 2 15.58 -9.52 1.22
N VAL A 3 15.88 -10.82 1.23
CA VAL A 3 16.70 -11.51 2.23
C VAL A 3 17.78 -12.25 1.46
N ASN A 4 19.05 -11.94 1.76
CA ASN A 4 20.23 -12.46 1.05
C ASN A 4 20.11 -12.35 -0.49
N GLY A 5 19.71 -11.17 -0.97
CA GLY A 5 19.57 -10.89 -2.41
C GLY A 5 18.30 -11.41 -3.08
N LYS A 6 17.56 -12.35 -2.48
CA LYS A 6 16.31 -12.92 -3.02
C LYS A 6 15.09 -12.23 -2.44
N LYS A 7 13.99 -12.09 -3.20
CA LYS A 7 12.74 -11.52 -2.64
C LYS A 7 12.19 -12.51 -1.61
N ALA A 8 11.90 -12.03 -0.41
CA ALA A 8 11.42 -12.87 0.70
C ALA A 8 10.13 -13.64 0.36
N TYR A 9 9.28 -13.04 -0.48
CA TYR A 9 8.03 -13.68 -0.94
C TYR A 9 8.26 -14.93 -1.78
N ASP A 10 9.33 -14.96 -2.59
CA ASP A 10 9.65 -16.10 -3.44
C ASP A 10 10.13 -17.29 -2.61
N LEU A 11 10.75 -17.02 -1.46
CA LEU A 11 11.20 -18.02 -0.49
C LEU A 11 10.01 -18.56 0.31
N SER A 12 9.11 -17.70 0.79
CA SER A 12 7.92 -18.13 1.54
C SER A 12 6.98 -19.01 0.70
N ARG A 13 6.85 -18.75 -0.61
CA ARG A 13 6.08 -19.61 -1.53
C ARG A 13 6.69 -21.01 -1.69
N LYS A 14 7.97 -21.18 -1.39
CA LYS A 14 8.67 -22.47 -1.41
C LYS A 14 8.64 -23.18 -0.05
N GLY A 15 7.83 -22.69 0.90
CA GLY A 15 7.76 -23.20 2.27
C GLY A 15 8.97 -22.85 3.13
N ILE A 16 9.89 -22.00 2.63
CA ILE A 16 11.05 -21.56 3.40
C ILE A 16 10.60 -20.40 4.27
N GLU A 17 10.55 -20.63 5.58
CA GLU A 17 10.24 -19.59 6.54
C GLU A 17 11.35 -18.53 6.52
N VAL A 18 10.95 -17.27 6.30
CA VAL A 18 11.88 -16.15 6.23
C VAL A 18 11.59 -15.22 7.40
N GLU A 19 12.51 -15.19 8.36
CA GLU A 19 12.42 -14.28 9.48
C GLU A 19 12.69 -12.85 9.00
N LEU A 20 11.63 -12.03 8.97
CA LEU A 20 11.73 -10.64 8.57
C LEU A 20 12.13 -9.80 9.79
N LYS A 21 13.36 -9.28 9.80
CA LYS A 21 13.80 -8.35 10.86
C LYS A 21 12.79 -7.19 11.03
N PRO A 22 12.38 -6.88 12.27
CA PRO A 22 11.51 -5.74 12.56
C PRO A 22 12.12 -4.45 12.02
N LYS A 23 11.27 -3.53 11.56
CA LYS A 23 11.72 -2.22 11.09
C LYS A 23 10.97 -1.16 11.89
N LYS A 24 11.70 -0.18 12.42
CA LYS A 24 11.09 1.00 13.04
C LYS A 24 10.31 1.77 11.98
N ILE A 25 9.04 2.02 12.28
CA ILE A 25 8.13 2.84 11.49
C ILE A 25 7.64 3.99 12.36
N ASN A 26 7.12 5.04 11.71
CA ASN A 26 6.40 6.11 12.39
C ASN A 26 4.96 6.14 11.88
N ILE A 27 3.99 6.20 12.79
CA ILE A 27 2.58 6.45 12.49
C ILE A 27 2.27 7.84 13.02
N SER A 28 1.99 8.78 12.12
CA SER A 28 1.70 10.17 12.49
C SER A 28 0.20 10.45 12.62
N LYS A 29 -0.64 9.60 12.02
CA LYS A 29 -2.10 9.64 12.16
C LYS A 29 -2.65 8.23 12.10
N PHE A 30 -3.61 7.93 12.97
CA PHE A 30 -4.43 6.73 12.90
C PHE A 30 -5.84 7.10 13.36
N GLU A 31 -6.82 6.97 12.48
CA GLU A 31 -8.20 7.39 12.73
C GLU A 31 -9.14 6.28 12.27
N ILE A 32 -9.94 5.73 13.19
CA ILE A 32 -10.99 4.77 12.84
C ILE A 32 -12.15 5.55 12.22
N THR A 33 -12.57 5.13 11.03
CA THR A 33 -13.63 5.80 10.26
C THR A 33 -14.93 5.00 10.23
N GLY A 34 -14.92 3.74 10.69
CA GLY A 34 -16.13 2.94 10.79
C GLY A 34 -15.87 1.51 11.28
N PHE A 35 -16.91 0.89 11.82
CA PHE A 35 -16.91 -0.53 12.18
C PHE A 35 -18.30 -1.12 11.93
N GLU A 36 -18.39 -2.03 10.97
CA GLU A 36 -19.63 -2.69 10.56
C GLU A 36 -19.32 -4.08 10.02
N ASP A 37 -20.19 -5.07 10.25
CA ASP A 37 -20.04 -6.45 9.73
C ASP A 37 -18.65 -7.06 9.93
N ASN A 38 -18.06 -6.86 11.12
CA ASN A 38 -16.68 -7.27 11.46
C ASN A 38 -15.59 -6.70 10.54
N LYS A 39 -15.87 -5.56 9.89
CA LYS A 39 -14.91 -4.79 9.10
C LYS A 39 -14.63 -3.49 9.82
N LEU A 40 -13.35 -3.30 10.17
CA LEU A 40 -12.84 -2.05 10.69
C LEU A 40 -12.23 -1.23 9.56
N SER A 41 -12.75 -0.02 9.37
CA SER A 41 -12.22 0.97 8.43
C SER A 41 -11.42 2.03 9.17
N PHE A 42 -10.27 2.42 8.62
CA PHE A 42 -9.43 3.45 9.20
C PHE A 42 -8.60 4.19 8.15
N VAL A 43 -8.22 5.42 8.48
CA VAL A 43 -7.23 6.23 7.77
C VAL A 43 -5.94 6.25 8.56
N ILE A 44 -4.81 6.06 7.86
CA ILE A 44 -3.48 6.00 8.48
C ILE A 44 -2.47 6.84 7.70
N ALA A 45 -1.72 7.69 8.40
CA ALA A 45 -0.53 8.34 7.87
C ALA A 45 0.72 7.71 8.50
N CYS A 46 1.64 7.25 7.66
CA CYS A 46 2.78 6.46 8.11
C CYS A 46 4.05 6.70 7.29
N SER A 47 5.20 6.37 7.88
CA SER A 47 6.51 6.47 7.23
C SER A 47 6.69 5.46 6.08
N LYS A 48 7.65 5.73 5.19
CA LYS A 48 7.97 4.84 4.06
C LYS A 48 8.32 3.41 4.49
N GLY A 49 7.78 2.45 3.75
CA GLY A 49 8.02 1.02 4.00
C GLY A 49 7.21 0.42 5.15
N THR A 50 6.18 1.13 5.61
CA THR A 50 5.14 0.56 6.48
C THR A 50 4.32 -0.44 5.68
N TYR A 51 4.13 -1.64 6.23
CA TYR A 51 3.29 -2.68 5.64
C TYR A 51 1.91 -2.62 6.30
N ILE A 52 0.92 -2.01 5.63
CA ILE A 52 -0.45 -1.89 6.18
C ILE A 52 -1.08 -3.25 6.49
N ARG A 53 -0.72 -4.29 5.72
CA ARG A 53 -1.12 -5.67 6.01
C ARG A 53 -0.64 -6.16 7.37
N SER A 54 0.58 -5.80 7.78
CA SER A 54 1.10 -6.14 9.11
C SER A 54 0.34 -5.40 10.19
N ILE A 55 -0.02 -4.12 9.97
CA ILE A 55 -0.85 -3.36 10.90
C ILE A 55 -2.21 -4.01 11.11
N ALA A 56 -2.89 -4.43 10.04
CA ALA A 56 -4.19 -5.12 10.13
C ALA A 56 -4.08 -6.46 10.89
N HIS A 57 -3.02 -7.22 10.62
CA HIS A 57 -2.73 -8.47 11.33
C HIS A 57 -2.48 -8.24 12.82
N ASP A 58 -1.60 -7.30 13.16
CA ASP A 58 -1.21 -7.02 14.54
C ASP A 58 -2.37 -6.44 15.35
N LEU A 59 -3.20 -5.60 14.74
CA LEU A 59 -4.44 -5.10 15.35
C LEU A 59 -5.40 -6.25 15.65
N GLY A 60 -5.66 -7.12 14.67
CA GLY A 60 -6.52 -8.28 14.87
C GLY A 60 -6.00 -9.25 15.93
N LYS A 61 -4.68 -9.46 15.99
CA LYS A 61 -4.02 -10.24 17.04
C LYS A 61 -4.21 -9.61 18.41
N ASN A 62 -3.98 -8.30 18.54
CA ASN A 62 -4.14 -7.58 19.81
C ASN A 62 -5.61 -7.54 20.28
N LEU A 63 -6.56 -7.69 19.36
CA LEU A 63 -7.99 -7.80 19.65
C LEU A 63 -8.46 -9.26 19.88
N ASN A 64 -7.56 -10.25 19.85
CA ASN A 64 -7.87 -11.68 20.01
C ASN A 64 -8.89 -12.26 19.01
N SER A 65 -9.04 -11.66 17.83
CA SER A 65 -9.98 -12.12 16.78
C SER A 65 -9.26 -12.50 15.47
N GLY A 66 -8.01 -12.07 15.31
CA GLY A 66 -7.32 -12.09 14.02
C GLY A 66 -7.77 -10.92 13.13
N GLY A 67 -7.05 -10.71 12.04
CA GLY A 67 -7.33 -9.58 11.15
C GLY A 67 -6.49 -9.67 9.88
N HIS A 68 -7.09 -9.34 8.75
CA HIS A 68 -6.38 -9.24 7.49
C HIS A 68 -6.91 -8.03 6.71
N LEU A 69 -6.04 -7.47 5.87
CA LEU A 69 -6.41 -6.35 5.03
C LEU A 69 -7.24 -6.87 3.85
N SER A 70 -8.50 -6.45 3.77
CA SER A 70 -9.41 -6.80 2.66
C SER A 70 -9.38 -5.79 1.52
N VAL A 71 -9.31 -4.49 1.86
CA VAL A 71 -9.27 -3.38 0.89
C VAL A 71 -8.17 -2.40 1.30
N LEU A 72 -7.47 -1.84 0.32
CA LEU A 72 -6.48 -0.79 0.54
C LEU A 72 -6.53 0.22 -0.60
N ARG A 73 -6.69 1.49 -0.23
CA ARG A 73 -6.53 2.63 -1.14
C ARG A 73 -5.46 3.56 -0.59
N ARG A 74 -4.50 3.92 -1.43
CA ARG A 74 -3.49 4.93 -1.08
C ARG A 74 -3.95 6.27 -1.60
N GLU A 75 -4.26 7.18 -0.69
CA GLU A 75 -4.81 8.50 -1.05
C GLU A 75 -3.74 9.57 -1.29
N GLN A 76 -2.53 9.39 -0.75
CA GLN A 76 -1.48 10.39 -0.84
C GLN A 76 -0.06 9.78 -0.73
N ILE A 77 0.91 10.40 -1.41
CA ILE A 77 2.34 10.14 -1.31
C ILE A 77 3.07 11.48 -1.27
N GLY A 78 3.59 11.90 -0.12
CA GLY A 78 4.17 13.24 0.01
C GLY A 78 3.14 14.29 -0.41
N ASP A 79 3.49 15.12 -1.39
CA ASP A 79 2.61 16.18 -1.91
C ASP A 79 1.65 15.70 -3.01
N PHE A 80 1.80 14.46 -3.48
CA PHE A 80 0.94 13.90 -4.53
C PHE A 80 -0.32 13.28 -3.91
N SER A 81 -1.47 13.88 -4.18
CA SER A 81 -2.78 13.41 -3.73
C SER A 81 -3.56 12.76 -4.86
N LEU A 82 -4.33 11.73 -4.53
CA LEU A 82 -5.29 11.11 -5.42
C LEU A 82 -6.38 12.08 -5.90
N LYS A 83 -6.68 13.13 -5.12
CA LYS A 83 -7.63 14.18 -5.54
C LYS A 83 -7.16 14.93 -6.79
N ASN A 84 -5.85 14.97 -7.01
CA ASN A 84 -5.22 15.64 -8.15
C ASN A 84 -4.62 14.61 -9.13
N SER A 85 -5.01 13.34 -9.04
CA SER A 85 -4.56 12.29 -9.94
C SER A 85 -5.55 12.08 -11.09
N PHE A 86 -5.04 11.60 -12.20
CA PHE A 86 -5.84 11.14 -13.32
C PHE A 86 -5.77 9.61 -13.43
N THR A 87 -6.84 8.99 -13.92
CA THR A 87 -6.81 7.59 -14.36
C THR A 87 -5.89 7.43 -15.57
N VAL A 88 -5.62 6.19 -15.96
CA VAL A 88 -4.80 5.91 -17.15
C VAL A 88 -5.51 6.42 -18.39
N GLU A 89 -6.82 6.24 -18.46
CA GLU A 89 -7.68 6.67 -19.58
C GLU A 89 -7.72 8.19 -19.71
N GLU A 90 -7.90 8.90 -18.59
CA GLU A 90 -7.86 10.37 -18.57
C GLU A 90 -6.48 10.91 -19.00
N TRP A 91 -5.39 10.20 -18.68
CA TRP A 91 -4.06 10.55 -19.16
C TRP A 91 -3.90 10.33 -20.66
N ILE A 92 -4.38 9.21 -21.20
CA ILE A 92 -4.34 8.92 -22.64
C ILE A 92 -5.07 10.03 -23.40
N GLU A 93 -6.30 10.36 -23.00
CA GLU A 93 -7.09 11.42 -23.64
C GLU A 93 -6.37 12.77 -23.59
N LYS A 94 -5.74 13.11 -22.46
CA LYS A 94 -4.97 14.36 -22.34
C LYS A 94 -3.74 14.41 -23.24
N ILE A 95 -3.05 13.30 -23.41
CA ILE A 95 -1.85 13.22 -24.23
C ILE A 95 -2.25 13.31 -25.71
N ASP A 96 -3.29 12.58 -26.13
CA ASP A 96 -3.77 12.57 -27.53
C ASP A 96 -4.28 13.95 -27.97
N ASN A 97 -4.87 14.71 -27.05
CA ASN A 97 -5.35 16.07 -27.30
C ASN A 97 -4.28 17.15 -27.05
N SER A 98 -3.05 16.77 -26.73
CA SER A 98 -1.95 17.73 -26.56
C SER A 98 -1.17 17.90 -27.85
N ASP A 99 -0.73 19.13 -28.15
CA ASP A 99 0.15 19.44 -29.30
C ASP A 99 1.59 18.90 -29.12
N VAL A 100 1.77 17.84 -28.33
CA VAL A 100 3.07 17.22 -28.09
C VAL A 100 3.41 16.35 -29.30
N PRO A 101 4.51 16.64 -30.02
CA PRO A 101 4.91 15.79 -31.13
C PRO A 101 5.22 14.39 -30.61
N ILE A 102 4.50 13.39 -31.13
CA ILE A 102 4.80 11.98 -30.86
C ILE A 102 6.16 11.69 -31.51
N ILE A 103 7.18 11.47 -30.68
CA ILE A 103 8.48 11.00 -31.15
C ILE A 103 8.33 9.50 -31.41
N GLU A 104 8.19 9.09 -32.67
CA GLU A 104 8.25 7.68 -33.02
C GLU A 104 9.62 7.11 -32.60
N SER A 105 9.59 6.00 -31.86
CA SER A 105 10.79 5.29 -31.44
C SER A 105 11.21 4.36 -32.57
N ASN A 106 12.41 4.56 -33.13
CA ASN A 106 13.06 3.62 -34.06
C ASN A 106 13.30 2.24 -33.43
#